data_AF-A0A7K7PUM5-F1
#
_entry.id   AF-A0A7K7PUM5-F1
#
_cell.length_a   1.000
_cell.length_b   1.000
_cell.length_c   1.000
_cell.angle_alpha   90.00
_cell.angle_beta   90.00
_cell.angle_gamma   90.00
#
_symmetry.space_group_name_H-M   'P 1'
#
loop_
_entity.id
_entity.type
_entity.pdbx_description
1 polymer ?
#
loop_
_entity_poly.entity_id
_entity_poly.type
_entity_poly.pdbx_seq_one_letter_code
_entity_poly.pdbx_strand_id
1 'polypeptide(L)'
;QVEQLRADGVDKEVLREGTGPLPDFRDGTKATFHYRTLRCGDEETPVDDSRARGKPMELIAGKKFKLPVWEAALRTMRPGERARFRCDAKHVVLYPLVSKSLRNIAAGKDPLEGQRHCCSIAQMHEHYSLGYPDLDELQKNPQPLIFDIEVLKVEPPGSYQQDPWAMTDEEKLQAVPQIHKEGNELYRQGKVSEAAAKYYDAIACLKNLQMKEQPGSPDWIELDQKITPLLLNYCQCKLQCEEYYEVLDHCSSILNKYEDNVKAYFKRGKAHAAVWNVAEAQADFAKVLALDPSLRPVVSKELRSLEARLREKDAEDKIRFKGIFSQ
;
A
#
# COMPACT_ATOMS: atom_id res chain seq x y z
N GLN A 1 -19.00 28.28 8.45
CA GLN A 1 -17.66 27.66 8.41
C GLN A 1 -16.55 28.70 8.48
N VAL A 2 -16.47 29.69 7.58
CA VAL A 2 -15.41 30.73 7.64
C VAL A 2 -15.49 31.58 8.91
N GLU A 3 -16.69 31.98 9.35
CA GLU A 3 -16.87 32.70 10.63
C GLU A 3 -16.43 31.88 11.84
N GLN A 4 -16.59 30.55 11.77
CA GLN A 4 -16.15 29.64 12.83
C GLN A 4 -14.61 29.51 12.86
N LEU A 5 -13.95 29.48 11.69
CA LEU A 5 -12.49 29.57 11.61
C LEU A 5 -11.98 30.85 12.25
N ARG A 6 -12.58 32.00 11.90
CA ARG A 6 -12.21 33.29 12.48
C ARG A 6 -12.41 33.33 13.99
N ALA A 7 -13.52 32.81 14.49
CA ALA A 7 -13.78 32.72 15.93
C ALA A 7 -12.76 31.82 16.66
N ASP A 8 -12.17 30.85 15.97
CA ASP A 8 -11.11 29.99 16.49
C ASP A 8 -9.70 30.54 16.25
N GLY A 9 -9.54 31.77 15.75
CA GLY A 9 -8.21 32.38 15.53
C GLY A 9 -7.52 31.94 14.23
N VAL A 10 -8.33 31.66 13.19
CA VAL A 10 -7.87 31.36 11.83
C VAL A 10 -8.57 32.30 10.86
N ASP A 11 -7.84 33.32 10.40
CA ASP A 11 -8.36 34.30 9.45
C ASP A 11 -8.07 33.86 8.01
N LYS A 12 -9.15 33.72 7.23
CA LYS A 12 -9.10 33.38 5.81
C LYS A 12 -9.25 34.62 4.94
N GLU A 13 -8.38 34.76 3.96
CA GLU A 13 -8.42 35.76 2.89
C GLU A 13 -8.37 35.06 1.54
N VAL A 14 -9.39 35.22 0.69
CA VAL A 14 -9.42 34.60 -0.64
C VAL A 14 -8.60 35.47 -1.60
N LEU A 15 -7.53 34.89 -2.16
CA LEU A 15 -6.65 35.55 -3.14
C LEU A 15 -7.12 35.31 -4.58
N ARG A 16 -7.75 34.16 -4.83
CA ARG A 16 -8.37 33.79 -6.10
C ARG A 16 -9.54 32.87 -5.83
N GLU A 17 -10.68 33.21 -6.40
CA GLU A 17 -11.88 32.39 -6.35
C GLU A 17 -11.67 31.06 -7.07
N GLY A 18 -12.19 29.98 -6.48
CA GLY A 18 -12.24 28.67 -7.12
C GLY A 18 -13.44 28.51 -8.05
N THR A 19 -13.61 27.30 -8.54
CA THR A 19 -14.66 26.93 -9.50
C THR A 19 -15.62 25.91 -8.91
N GLY A 20 -16.85 25.90 -9.39
CA GLY A 20 -17.88 24.95 -8.99
C GLY A 20 -18.40 25.15 -7.56
N PRO A 21 -19.27 24.25 -7.07
CA PRO A 21 -19.78 24.28 -5.71
C PRO A 21 -18.69 23.94 -4.67
N LEU A 22 -18.90 24.34 -3.42
CA LEU A 22 -18.05 23.90 -2.31
C LEU A 22 -18.18 22.37 -2.17
N PRO A 23 -17.08 21.60 -2.18
CA PRO A 23 -17.13 20.15 -2.01
C PRO A 23 -17.71 19.76 -0.66
N ASP A 24 -18.43 18.65 -0.63
CA ASP A 24 -18.84 18.00 0.61
C ASP A 24 -17.65 17.21 1.16
N PHE A 25 -16.78 17.89 1.92
CA PHE A 25 -15.55 17.34 2.55
C PHE A 25 -15.87 16.30 3.65
N ARG A 26 -16.64 15.27 3.33
CA ARG A 26 -16.89 14.12 4.20
C ARG A 26 -15.62 13.30 4.41
N ASP A 27 -15.60 12.47 5.45
CA ASP A 27 -14.46 11.61 5.78
C ASP A 27 -14.08 10.74 4.56
N GLY A 28 -12.78 10.65 4.29
CA GLY A 28 -12.24 10.01 3.10
C GLY A 28 -12.14 10.89 1.86
N THR A 29 -12.57 12.16 1.89
CA THR A 29 -12.36 13.10 0.78
C THR A 29 -10.88 13.44 0.66
N LYS A 30 -10.29 13.30 -0.54
CA LYS A 30 -8.90 13.69 -0.78
C LYS A 30 -8.83 15.07 -1.41
N ALA A 31 -8.00 15.94 -0.84
CA ALA A 31 -7.64 17.22 -1.41
C ALA A 31 -6.18 17.20 -1.85
N THR A 32 -5.93 17.59 -3.10
CA THR A 32 -4.59 17.79 -3.66
C THR A 32 -4.37 19.29 -3.81
N PHE A 33 -3.32 19.84 -3.20
CA PHE A 33 -3.11 21.28 -3.13
C PHE A 33 -1.63 21.63 -3.07
N HIS A 34 -1.29 22.85 -3.53
CA HIS A 34 -0.03 23.47 -3.20
C HIS A 34 -0.19 24.33 -1.96
N TYR A 35 0.83 24.33 -1.11
CA TYR A 35 0.93 25.25 0.02
C TYR A 35 2.28 25.96 0.04
N ARG A 36 2.28 27.16 0.62
CA ARG A 36 3.46 27.89 1.06
C ARG A 36 3.23 28.34 2.51
N THR A 37 4.17 28.03 3.39
CA THR A 37 4.12 28.42 4.79
C THR A 37 5.08 29.58 5.03
N LEU A 38 4.60 30.61 5.72
CA LEU A 38 5.37 31.80 6.07
C LEU A 38 5.29 32.04 7.59
N ARG A 39 6.34 32.61 8.17
CA ARG A 39 6.31 33.14 9.55
C ARG A 39 5.60 34.49 9.56
N CYS A 40 4.78 34.73 10.58
CA CYS A 40 4.26 36.07 10.84
C CYS A 40 5.37 36.95 11.44
N GLY A 41 5.53 38.18 10.94
CA GLY A 41 6.51 39.16 11.41
C GLY A 41 6.43 40.45 10.59
N ASP A 42 7.37 41.38 10.80
CA ASP A 42 7.48 42.61 10.01
C ASP A 42 7.73 42.32 8.53
N GLU A 43 8.45 41.23 8.24
CA GLU A 43 8.59 40.64 6.91
C GLU A 43 8.13 39.18 6.90
N GLU A 44 7.25 38.82 5.97
CA GLU A 44 6.77 37.44 5.78
C GLU A 44 7.91 36.56 5.23
N THR A 45 8.53 35.74 6.07
CA THR A 45 9.64 34.86 5.68
C THR A 45 9.16 33.43 5.37
N PRO A 46 9.55 32.84 4.22
CA PRO A 46 9.10 31.49 3.86
C PRO A 46 9.79 30.40 4.69
N VAL A 47 8.99 29.46 5.19
CA VAL A 47 9.45 28.26 5.88
C VAL A 47 9.45 27.07 4.94
N ASP A 48 8.35 26.86 4.21
CA ASP A 48 8.20 25.73 3.29
C ASP A 48 7.39 26.13 2.06
N ASP A 49 7.70 25.52 0.92
CA ASP A 49 6.96 25.70 -0.32
C ASP A 49 6.88 24.36 -1.08
N SER A 50 5.65 23.86 -1.26
CA SER A 50 5.41 22.64 -2.03
C SER A 50 5.78 22.75 -3.51
N ARG A 51 5.73 23.94 -4.11
CA ARG A 51 6.13 24.15 -5.51
C ARG A 51 7.63 24.07 -5.69
N ALA A 52 8.39 24.64 -4.76
CA ALA A 52 9.84 24.52 -4.74
C ALA A 52 10.30 23.06 -4.63
N ARG A 53 9.47 22.19 -4.05
CA ARG A 53 9.69 20.74 -3.91
C ARG A 53 9.21 19.91 -5.10
N GLY A 54 8.52 20.53 -6.07
CA GLY A 54 8.06 19.86 -7.29
C GLY A 54 6.89 18.89 -7.15
N LYS A 55 6.29 18.74 -5.96
CA LYS A 55 5.14 17.84 -5.75
C LYS A 55 4.05 18.51 -4.89
N PRO A 56 2.77 18.47 -5.30
CA PRO A 56 1.67 18.95 -4.46
C PRO A 56 1.49 18.06 -3.22
N MET A 57 0.85 18.61 -2.21
CA MET A 57 0.45 17.90 -1.00
C MET A 57 -0.89 17.20 -1.22
N GLU A 58 -1.05 16.02 -0.63
CA GLU A 58 -2.32 15.30 -0.57
C GLU A 58 -2.76 15.15 0.89
N LEU A 59 -4.00 15.54 1.19
CA LEU A 59 -4.61 15.36 2.51
C LEU A 59 -5.95 14.63 2.36
N ILE A 60 -6.16 13.62 3.19
CA ILE A 60 -7.42 12.87 3.25
C ILE A 60 -8.16 13.25 4.53
N ALA A 61 -9.37 13.81 4.37
CA ALA A 61 -10.22 14.23 5.48
C ALA A 61 -10.57 13.05 6.40
N GLY A 62 -10.62 13.30 7.71
CA GLY A 62 -10.97 12.29 8.73
C GLY A 62 -9.83 11.37 9.17
N LYS A 63 -8.64 11.45 8.55
CA LYS A 63 -7.47 10.61 8.90
C LYS A 63 -6.63 11.15 10.06
N LYS A 64 -7.14 12.13 10.83
CA LYS A 64 -6.47 12.76 11.98
C LYS A 64 -5.04 13.20 11.66
N PHE A 65 -4.87 13.97 10.58
CA PHE A 65 -3.58 14.54 10.22
C PHE A 65 -2.99 15.35 11.38
N LYS A 66 -1.67 15.29 11.57
CA LYS A 66 -0.95 15.93 12.70
C LYS A 66 -1.12 17.46 12.77
N LEU A 67 -1.70 18.08 11.73
CA LEU A 67 -2.01 19.51 11.67
C LEU A 67 -3.50 19.74 11.32
N PRO A 68 -4.40 19.70 12.32
CA PRO A 68 -5.86 19.78 12.08
C PRO A 68 -6.32 21.05 11.37
N VAL A 69 -5.61 22.17 11.56
CA VAL A 69 -5.97 23.46 10.95
C VAL A 69 -5.95 23.41 9.42
N TRP A 70 -5.12 22.56 8.80
CA TRP A 70 -5.14 22.39 7.34
C TRP A 70 -6.44 21.74 6.86
N GLU A 71 -6.93 20.72 7.57
CA GLU A 71 -8.21 20.10 7.21
C GLU A 71 -9.37 21.09 7.37
N ALA A 72 -9.36 21.87 8.46
CA ALA A 72 -10.36 22.92 8.68
C ALA A 72 -10.30 24.02 7.60
N ALA A 73 -9.10 24.42 7.16
CA ALA A 73 -8.89 25.39 6.09
C ALA A 73 -9.43 24.87 4.75
N LEU A 74 -9.02 23.66 4.36
CA LEU A 74 -9.40 23.01 3.10
C LEU A 74 -10.92 22.81 3.00
N ARG A 75 -11.61 22.48 4.10
CA ARG A 75 -13.09 22.35 4.15
C ARG A 75 -13.83 23.59 3.67
N THR A 76 -13.19 24.76 3.70
CA THR A 76 -13.77 26.02 3.23
C THR A 76 -13.43 26.40 1.79
N MET A 77 -12.61 25.60 1.10
CA MET A 77 -12.04 25.93 -0.21
C MET A 77 -12.69 25.16 -1.36
N ARG A 78 -12.73 25.80 -2.53
CA ARG A 78 -13.18 25.19 -3.80
C ARG A 78 -12.00 24.74 -4.66
N PRO A 79 -12.19 23.78 -5.58
CA PRO A 79 -11.18 23.46 -6.59
C PRO A 79 -10.77 24.70 -7.41
N GLY A 80 -9.46 24.93 -7.54
CA GLY A 80 -8.86 26.11 -8.17
C GLY A 80 -8.77 27.35 -7.27
N GLU A 81 -9.31 27.32 -6.05
CA GLU A 81 -9.25 28.44 -5.12
C GLU A 81 -7.82 28.60 -4.57
N ARG A 82 -7.37 29.85 -4.48
CA ARG A 82 -6.17 30.22 -3.73
C ARG A 82 -6.57 31.12 -2.57
N ALA A 83 -6.25 30.72 -1.35
CA ALA A 83 -6.56 31.47 -0.15
C ALA A 83 -5.36 31.51 0.80
N ARG A 84 -5.29 32.59 1.56
CA ARG A 84 -4.32 32.85 2.61
C ARG A 84 -4.99 32.64 3.96
N PHE A 85 -4.36 31.85 4.83
CA PHE A 85 -4.83 31.57 6.18
C PHE A 85 -3.81 32.06 7.19
N ARG A 86 -4.19 33.02 8.03
CA ARG A 86 -3.39 33.45 9.18
C ARG A 86 -3.86 32.68 10.40
N CYS A 87 -2.98 31.84 10.95
CA CYS A 87 -3.33 30.91 12.02
C CYS A 87 -2.59 31.28 13.31
N ASP A 88 -3.33 31.42 14.40
CA ASP A 88 -2.76 31.60 15.73
C ASP A 88 -1.79 30.48 16.13
N ALA A 89 -0.81 30.81 16.98
CA ALA A 89 0.24 29.89 17.42
C ALA A 89 -0.30 28.55 17.96
N LYS A 90 -1.46 28.58 18.65
CA LYS A 90 -2.13 27.38 19.22
C LYS A 90 -2.43 26.30 18.17
N HIS A 91 -2.64 26.68 16.91
CA HIS A 91 -2.99 25.77 15.82
C HIS A 91 -1.78 25.16 15.11
N VAL A 92 -0.61 25.76 15.30
CA VAL A 92 0.60 25.49 14.51
C VAL A 92 1.79 25.03 15.34
N VAL A 93 1.59 24.77 16.64
CA VAL A 93 2.63 24.25 17.56
C VAL A 93 3.31 22.98 17.01
N LEU A 94 2.53 22.11 16.34
CA LEU A 94 3.05 20.86 15.76
C LEU A 94 3.63 21.03 14.36
N TYR A 95 3.58 22.23 13.78
CA TYR A 95 4.07 22.50 12.43
C TYR A 95 5.55 22.13 12.23
N PRO A 96 6.50 22.41 13.15
CA PRO A 96 7.89 22.01 12.98
C PRO A 96 8.06 20.50 12.75
N LEU A 97 7.32 19.67 13.49
CA LEU A 97 7.36 18.21 13.34
C LEU A 97 6.77 17.77 12.01
N VAL A 98 5.66 18.38 11.59
CA VAL A 98 5.03 18.11 10.29
C VAL A 98 5.94 18.53 9.14
N SER A 99 6.55 19.71 9.23
CA SER A 99 7.51 20.20 8.24
C SER A 99 8.71 19.26 8.10
N LYS A 100 9.30 18.81 9.21
CA LYS A 100 10.37 17.79 9.18
C LYS A 100 9.93 16.53 8.43
N SER A 101 8.76 15.97 8.77
CA SER A 101 8.23 14.79 8.07
C SER A 101 8.04 15.05 6.57
N LEU A 102 7.54 16.21 6.18
CA LEU A 102 7.37 16.58 4.77
C LEU A 102 8.71 16.77 4.04
N ARG A 103 9.74 17.30 4.71
CA ARG A 103 11.10 17.42 4.18
C ARG A 103 11.76 16.04 3.99
N ASN A 104 11.59 15.13 4.95
CA ASN A 104 12.08 13.75 4.83
C ASN A 104 11.44 13.03 3.65
N ILE A 105 10.10 13.11 3.51
CA ILE A 105 9.38 12.53 2.37
C ILE A 105 9.93 13.06 1.04
N ALA A 106 10.15 14.38 0.95
CA ALA A 106 10.72 14.99 -0.26
C ALA A 106 12.15 14.51 -0.57
N ALA A 107 12.91 14.12 0.46
CA ALA A 107 14.25 13.54 0.32
C ALA A 107 14.25 12.01 0.11
N GLY A 108 13.08 11.37 -0.02
CA GLY A 108 12.96 9.91 -0.16
C GLY A 108 13.28 9.12 1.12
N LYS A 109 13.21 9.79 2.28
CA LYS A 109 13.50 9.23 3.60
C LYS A 109 12.21 8.86 4.34
N ASP A 110 12.34 8.07 5.41
CA ASP A 110 11.20 7.74 6.26
C ASP A 110 10.64 9.03 6.93
N PRO A 111 9.32 9.29 6.89
CA PRO A 111 8.72 10.49 7.47
C PRO A 111 8.96 10.66 8.97
N LEU A 112 9.21 9.56 9.69
CA LEU A 112 9.49 9.48 11.11
C LEU A 112 11.00 9.32 11.39
N GLU A 113 11.85 9.33 10.36
CA GLU A 113 13.29 9.25 10.52
C GLU A 113 13.80 10.38 11.43
N GLY A 114 14.36 10.01 12.58
CA GLY A 114 14.82 10.95 13.61
C GLY A 114 13.71 11.51 14.52
N GLN A 115 12.47 11.00 14.47
CA GLN A 115 11.45 11.16 15.50
C GLN A 115 11.52 9.95 16.45
N ARG A 116 12.38 9.99 17.47
CA ARG A 116 12.40 8.93 18.49
C ARG A 116 11.28 9.16 19.51
N HIS A 117 10.35 8.21 19.59
CA HIS A 117 9.39 8.09 20.69
C HIS A 117 10.12 7.58 21.93
N CYS A 118 10.22 8.38 23.00
CA CYS A 118 10.59 7.86 24.33
C CYS A 118 9.79 8.54 25.44
N CYS A 119 8.90 7.78 26.06
CA CYS A 119 8.49 8.00 27.45
C CYS A 119 9.69 7.65 28.35
N SER A 120 10.47 8.64 28.80
CA SER A 120 11.40 8.54 29.93
C SER A 120 11.90 9.93 30.32
N ILE A 121 11.80 10.25 31.62
CA ILE A 121 12.19 11.52 32.26
C ILE A 121 13.71 11.79 32.21
N ALA A 122 14.52 10.87 31.64
CA ALA A 122 15.98 10.87 31.73
C ALA A 122 16.73 11.55 30.56
N GLN A 123 16.08 12.32 29.68
CA GLN A 123 16.73 12.93 28.50
C GLN A 123 16.50 14.45 28.36
N MET A 124 16.48 15.20 29.45
CA MET A 124 16.18 16.64 29.39
C MET A 124 17.26 17.54 28.76
N HIS A 125 18.48 17.05 28.45
CA HIS A 125 19.59 17.93 28.05
C HIS A 125 20.17 17.76 26.63
N GLU A 126 19.87 16.70 25.85
CA GLU A 126 20.58 16.47 24.57
C GLU A 126 19.80 16.62 23.26
N HIS A 127 18.46 16.76 23.24
CA HIS A 127 17.72 16.66 21.96
C HIS A 127 16.51 17.61 21.82
N TYR A 128 16.76 18.90 21.55
CA TYR A 128 15.73 19.84 21.06
C TYR A 128 15.85 20.17 19.57
N SER A 129 16.81 19.57 18.85
CA SER A 129 17.00 19.84 17.42
C SER A 129 16.30 18.81 16.54
N LEU A 130 15.51 19.30 15.60
CA LEU A 130 14.91 18.60 14.47
C LEU A 130 15.90 18.40 13.33
N GLY A 131 17.10 18.98 13.40
CA GLY A 131 18.12 18.95 12.36
C GLY A 131 17.99 20.09 11.35
N TYR A 132 17.10 21.06 11.62
CA TYR A 132 16.82 22.20 10.75
C TYR A 132 16.74 23.47 11.61
N PRO A 133 17.71 24.41 11.51
CA PRO A 133 17.78 25.57 12.39
C PRO A 133 16.49 26.42 12.41
N ASP A 134 15.83 26.52 11.25
CA ASP A 134 14.58 27.24 11.09
C ASP A 134 13.39 26.55 11.77
N LEU A 135 13.37 25.21 11.82
CA LEU A 135 12.33 24.46 12.53
C LEU A 135 12.61 24.40 14.04
N ASP A 136 13.88 24.32 14.43
CA ASP A 136 14.32 24.34 15.83
C ASP A 136 13.93 25.66 16.51
N GLU A 137 14.16 26.78 15.80
CA GLU A 137 13.73 28.10 16.26
C GLU A 137 12.21 28.19 16.40
N LEU A 138 11.47 27.66 15.43
CA LEU A 138 10.00 27.66 15.46
C LEU A 138 9.44 26.76 16.57
N GLN A 139 10.13 25.67 16.89
CA GLN A 139 9.78 24.79 18.01
C GLN A 139 10.09 25.45 19.36
N LYS A 140 11.22 26.17 19.46
CA LYS A 140 11.61 26.89 20.68
C LYS A 140 10.71 28.09 20.94
N ASN A 141 10.32 28.80 19.89
CA ASN A 141 9.47 29.99 19.95
C ASN A 141 8.24 29.82 19.05
N PRO A 142 7.20 29.10 19.51
CA PRO A 142 5.96 28.95 18.77
C PRO A 142 5.34 30.32 18.48
N GLN A 143 4.99 30.56 17.21
CA GLN A 143 4.42 31.82 16.73
C GLN A 143 3.33 31.56 15.69
N PRO A 144 2.46 32.54 15.41
CA PRO A 144 1.50 32.45 14.32
C PRO A 144 2.18 32.19 12.97
N LEU A 145 1.52 31.42 12.11
CA LEU A 145 1.99 31.12 10.76
C LEU A 145 0.93 31.50 9.73
N ILE A 146 1.40 31.79 8.52
CA ILE A 146 0.55 32.04 7.35
C ILE A 146 0.67 30.85 6.41
N PHE A 147 -0.47 30.33 5.96
CA PHE A 147 -0.55 29.31 4.92
C PHE A 147 -1.21 29.89 3.67
N ASP A 148 -0.44 30.05 2.59
CA ASP A 148 -0.99 30.30 1.27
C ASP A 148 -1.28 28.95 0.62
N ILE A 149 -2.56 28.58 0.48
CA ILE A 149 -3.01 27.30 -0.06
C ILE A 149 -3.68 27.52 -1.42
N GLU A 150 -3.37 26.67 -2.38
CA GLU A 150 -4.04 26.58 -3.68
C GLU A 150 -4.54 25.16 -3.90
N VAL A 151 -5.86 24.98 -3.91
CA VAL A 151 -6.47 23.67 -4.12
C VAL A 151 -6.48 23.35 -5.60
N LEU A 152 -5.83 22.27 -6.00
CA LEU A 152 -5.80 21.81 -7.38
C LEU A 152 -7.00 20.93 -7.70
N LYS A 153 -7.26 19.94 -6.84
CA LYS A 153 -8.31 18.94 -7.05
C LYS A 153 -8.87 18.48 -5.71
N VAL A 154 -10.17 18.18 -5.70
CA VAL A 154 -10.85 17.52 -4.60
C VAL A 154 -11.56 16.29 -5.15
N GLU A 155 -11.29 15.13 -4.54
CA GLU A 155 -11.75 13.82 -4.99
C GLU A 155 -12.61 13.19 -3.88
N PRO A 156 -13.88 12.79 -4.17
CA PRO A 156 -14.72 12.16 -3.18
C PRO A 156 -14.16 10.79 -2.74
N PRO A 157 -14.56 10.29 -1.55
CA PRO A 157 -14.16 8.97 -1.08
C PRO A 157 -14.46 7.89 -2.14
N GLY A 158 -13.51 6.98 -2.37
CA GLY A 158 -13.63 5.89 -3.34
C GLY A 158 -13.38 6.26 -4.81
N SER A 159 -13.18 7.54 -5.14
CA SER A 159 -12.83 7.96 -6.51
C SER A 159 -11.34 7.95 -6.84
N TYR A 160 -10.50 7.65 -5.84
CA TYR A 160 -9.04 7.58 -5.96
C TYR A 160 -8.53 6.30 -5.31
N GLN A 161 -7.42 5.76 -5.82
CA GLN A 161 -6.76 4.62 -5.20
C GLN A 161 -6.00 5.13 -3.97
N GLN A 162 -6.42 4.70 -2.78
CA GLN A 162 -5.67 4.94 -1.55
C GLN A 162 -4.53 3.96 -1.46
N ASP A 163 -3.36 4.44 -1.04
CA ASP A 163 -2.30 3.51 -0.71
C ASP A 163 -2.71 2.63 0.50
N PRO A 164 -2.38 1.32 0.50
CA PRO A 164 -2.82 0.39 1.54
C PRO A 164 -2.49 0.78 2.99
N TRP A 165 -1.43 1.57 3.20
CA TRP A 165 -1.02 2.07 4.52
C TRP A 165 -1.90 3.20 5.06
N ALA A 166 -2.62 3.92 4.19
CA ALA A 166 -3.51 5.02 4.56
C ALA A 166 -4.97 4.58 4.80
N MET A 167 -5.32 3.34 4.43
CA MET A 167 -6.66 2.77 4.62
C MET A 167 -6.88 2.34 6.08
N THR A 168 -8.07 2.61 6.62
CA THR A 168 -8.51 2.01 7.89
C THR A 168 -8.69 0.51 7.72
N ASP A 169 -8.82 -0.21 8.83
CA ASP A 169 -9.00 -1.66 8.77
C ASP A 169 -10.32 -2.04 8.07
N GLU A 170 -11.36 -1.25 8.30
CA GLU A 170 -12.66 -1.40 7.63
C GLU A 170 -12.57 -1.11 6.12
N GLU A 171 -11.88 -0.04 5.73
CA GLU A 171 -11.69 0.32 4.32
C GLU A 171 -10.87 -0.75 3.58
N LYS A 172 -9.85 -1.34 4.23
CA LYS A 172 -9.09 -2.47 3.66
C LYS A 172 -10.00 -3.65 3.37
N LEU A 173 -10.85 -4.04 4.32
CA LEU A 173 -11.80 -5.14 4.13
C LEU A 173 -12.78 -4.87 2.99
N GLN A 174 -13.28 -3.64 2.87
CA GLN A 174 -14.22 -3.25 1.80
C GLN A 174 -13.55 -3.13 0.43
N ALA A 175 -12.26 -2.77 0.38
CA ALA A 175 -11.50 -2.66 -0.87
C ALA A 175 -11.15 -4.02 -1.48
N VAL A 176 -10.89 -5.04 -0.65
CA VAL A 176 -10.42 -6.37 -1.10
C VAL A 176 -11.32 -7.00 -2.18
N PRO A 177 -12.66 -7.05 -2.04
CA PRO A 177 -13.53 -7.60 -3.09
C PRO A 177 -13.39 -6.87 -4.44
N GLN A 178 -13.23 -5.55 -4.41
CA GLN A 178 -13.09 -4.74 -5.62
C GLN A 178 -11.73 -4.95 -6.28
N ILE A 179 -10.64 -4.99 -5.49
CA ILE A 179 -9.30 -5.31 -5.97
C ILE A 179 -9.26 -6.72 -6.57
N HIS A 180 -9.92 -7.70 -5.92
CA HIS A 180 -10.03 -9.06 -6.44
C HIS A 180 -10.76 -9.12 -7.78
N LYS A 181 -11.85 -8.36 -7.92
CA LYS A 181 -12.59 -8.25 -9.18
C LYS A 181 -11.75 -7.64 -10.30
N GLU A 182 -11.00 -6.57 -10.01
CA GLU A 182 -10.06 -5.95 -10.95
C GLU A 182 -8.97 -6.93 -11.39
N GLY A 183 -8.36 -7.66 -10.45
CA GLY A 183 -7.37 -8.70 -10.77
C GLY A 183 -7.94 -9.80 -11.66
N ASN A 184 -9.17 -10.27 -11.39
CA ASN A 184 -9.84 -11.26 -12.22
C ASN A 184 -10.12 -10.74 -13.64
N GLU A 185 -10.43 -9.46 -13.79
CA GLU A 185 -10.68 -8.84 -15.09
C GLU A 185 -9.39 -8.70 -15.91
N LEU A 186 -8.31 -8.21 -15.28
CA LEU A 186 -6.99 -8.16 -15.90
C LEU A 186 -6.51 -9.56 -16.32
N TYR A 187 -6.75 -10.58 -15.49
CA TYR A 187 -6.41 -11.95 -15.81
C TYR A 187 -7.15 -12.45 -17.07
N ARG A 188 -8.46 -12.16 -17.19
CA ARG A 188 -9.23 -12.52 -18.40
C ARG A 188 -8.75 -11.80 -19.66
N GLN A 189 -8.24 -10.58 -19.50
CA GLN A 189 -7.66 -9.80 -20.60
C GLN A 189 -6.24 -10.28 -21.00
N GLY A 190 -5.69 -11.29 -20.32
CA GLY A 190 -4.34 -11.80 -20.56
C GLY A 190 -3.23 -10.93 -19.95
N LYS A 191 -3.57 -9.91 -19.16
CA LYS A 191 -2.63 -9.03 -18.47
C LYS A 191 -2.18 -9.66 -17.16
N VAL A 192 -1.45 -10.76 -17.26
CA VAL A 192 -1.11 -11.64 -16.13
C VAL A 192 -0.30 -10.92 -15.05
N SER A 193 0.70 -10.13 -15.43
CA SER A 193 1.55 -9.42 -14.46
C SER A 193 0.78 -8.34 -13.70
N GLU A 194 -0.11 -7.60 -14.38
CA GLU A 194 -0.98 -6.60 -13.74
C GLU A 194 -2.00 -7.28 -12.81
N ALA A 195 -2.54 -8.44 -13.20
CA ALA A 195 -3.42 -9.24 -12.37
C ALA A 195 -2.71 -9.74 -11.10
N ALA A 196 -1.46 -10.22 -11.24
CA ALA A 196 -0.64 -10.65 -10.11
C ALA A 196 -0.43 -9.51 -9.10
N ALA A 197 -0.13 -8.30 -9.58
CA ALA A 197 0.00 -7.12 -8.72
C ALA A 197 -1.29 -6.84 -7.94
N LYS A 198 -2.46 -6.88 -8.59
CA LYS A 198 -3.75 -6.68 -7.91
C LYS A 198 -4.03 -7.76 -6.85
N TYR A 199 -3.76 -9.02 -7.14
CA TYR A 199 -3.93 -10.07 -6.12
C TYR A 199 -2.97 -9.87 -4.95
N TYR A 200 -1.72 -9.46 -5.22
CA TYR A 200 -0.75 -9.13 -4.18
C TYR A 200 -1.22 -7.98 -3.29
N ASP A 201 -1.76 -6.91 -3.86
CA ASP A 201 -2.31 -5.77 -3.10
C ASP A 201 -3.44 -6.21 -2.16
N ALA A 202 -4.36 -7.05 -2.64
CA ALA A 202 -5.45 -7.59 -1.82
C ALA A 202 -4.93 -8.49 -0.69
N ILE A 203 -3.93 -9.33 -0.98
CA ILE A 203 -3.27 -10.18 0.03
C ILE A 203 -2.58 -9.32 1.09
N ALA A 204 -1.87 -8.26 0.67
CA ALA A 204 -1.17 -7.36 1.57
C ALA A 204 -2.15 -6.65 2.52
N CYS A 205 -3.31 -6.21 2.01
CA CYS A 205 -4.37 -5.63 2.84
C CYS A 205 -4.83 -6.61 3.93
N LEU A 206 -5.17 -7.84 3.57
CA LEU A 206 -5.65 -8.84 4.53
C LEU A 206 -4.54 -9.32 5.49
N LYS A 207 -3.30 -9.49 5.02
CA LYS A 207 -2.17 -9.85 5.89
C LYS A 207 -1.88 -8.77 6.93
N ASN A 208 -2.00 -7.50 6.55
CA ASN A 208 -1.83 -6.39 7.50
C ASN A 208 -2.87 -6.44 8.63
N LEU A 209 -4.10 -6.86 8.34
CA LEU A 209 -5.13 -7.09 9.35
C LEU A 209 -4.81 -8.33 10.19
N GLN A 210 -4.44 -9.44 9.52
CA GLN A 210 -4.12 -10.71 10.17
C GLN A 210 -2.97 -10.59 11.18
N MET A 211 -1.98 -9.72 10.91
CA MET A 211 -0.86 -9.45 11.82
C MET A 211 -1.28 -8.78 13.14
N LYS A 212 -2.48 -8.19 13.22
CA LYS A 212 -3.04 -7.61 14.44
C LYS A 212 -3.76 -8.64 15.29
N GLU A 213 -4.10 -9.78 14.69
CA GLU A 213 -4.83 -10.87 15.35
C GLU A 213 -3.88 -11.91 15.93
N GLN A 214 -4.32 -12.57 17.01
CA GLN A 214 -3.57 -13.67 17.59
C GLN A 214 -3.55 -14.88 16.64
N PRO A 215 -2.37 -15.44 16.30
CA PRO A 215 -2.29 -16.64 15.47
C PRO A 215 -3.15 -17.78 16.02
N GLY A 216 -4.05 -18.30 15.17
CA GLY A 216 -4.98 -19.38 15.53
C GLY A 216 -6.29 -18.93 16.19
N SER A 217 -6.50 -17.62 16.41
CA SER A 217 -7.82 -17.11 16.81
C SER A 217 -8.85 -17.30 15.68
N PRO A 218 -10.17 -17.32 15.98
CA PRO A 218 -11.21 -17.39 14.96
C PRO A 218 -11.07 -16.28 13.90
N ASP A 219 -10.79 -15.05 14.32
CA ASP A 219 -10.62 -13.90 13.42
C ASP A 219 -9.38 -14.04 12.53
N TRP A 220 -8.27 -14.54 13.09
CA TRP A 220 -7.05 -14.83 12.33
C TRP A 220 -7.31 -15.90 11.25
N ILE A 221 -8.06 -16.94 11.60
CA ILE A 221 -8.42 -18.04 10.68
C ILE A 221 -9.37 -17.52 9.59
N GLU A 222 -10.36 -16.68 9.93
CA GLU A 222 -11.25 -16.08 8.94
C GLU A 222 -10.48 -15.25 7.90
N LEU A 223 -9.54 -14.42 8.37
CA LEU A 223 -8.67 -13.65 7.49
C LEU A 223 -7.79 -14.56 6.62
N ASP A 224 -7.24 -15.65 7.16
CA ASP A 224 -6.44 -16.62 6.42
C ASP A 224 -7.25 -17.34 5.31
N GLN A 225 -8.50 -17.68 5.62
CA GLN A 225 -9.44 -18.26 4.66
C GLN A 225 -9.80 -17.27 3.55
N LYS A 226 -9.89 -15.96 3.84
CA LYS A 226 -10.06 -14.91 2.82
C LYS A 226 -8.80 -14.70 1.97
N ILE A 227 -7.61 -14.83 2.55
CA ILE A 227 -6.32 -14.72 1.84
C ILE A 227 -6.13 -15.87 0.85
N THR A 228 -6.49 -17.09 1.25
CA THR A 228 -6.23 -18.32 0.49
C THR A 228 -6.69 -18.28 -0.98
N PRO A 229 -7.93 -17.91 -1.35
CA PRO A 229 -8.34 -17.83 -2.75
C PRO A 229 -7.58 -16.76 -3.55
N LEU A 230 -7.21 -15.64 -2.94
CA LEU A 230 -6.40 -14.59 -3.58
C LEU A 230 -4.99 -15.11 -3.85
N LEU A 231 -4.40 -15.81 -2.88
CA LEU A 231 -3.08 -16.42 -3.00
C LEU A 231 -3.05 -17.51 -4.07
N LEU A 232 -4.09 -18.33 -4.19
CA LEU A 232 -4.22 -19.31 -5.27
C LEU A 232 -4.34 -18.68 -6.66
N ASN A 233 -4.99 -17.52 -6.77
CA ASN A 233 -5.05 -16.74 -8.01
C ASN A 233 -3.70 -16.10 -8.34
N TYR A 234 -3.00 -15.56 -7.34
CA TYR A 234 -1.63 -15.07 -7.47
C TYR A 234 -0.69 -16.18 -7.96
N CYS A 235 -0.73 -17.37 -7.33
CA CYS A 235 0.03 -18.54 -7.79
C CYS A 235 -0.32 -18.96 -9.22
N GLN A 236 -1.57 -18.75 -9.67
CA GLN A 236 -1.92 -19.01 -11.08
C GLN A 236 -1.16 -18.08 -12.02
N CYS A 237 -1.06 -16.81 -11.67
CA CYS A 237 -0.35 -15.82 -12.46
C CYS A 237 1.14 -16.15 -12.49
N LYS A 238 1.73 -16.49 -11.33
CA LYS A 238 3.14 -16.88 -11.23
C LYS A 238 3.49 -18.14 -12.01
N LEU A 239 2.60 -19.15 -12.04
CA LEU A 239 2.77 -20.31 -12.92
C LEU A 239 2.84 -19.90 -14.41
N GLN A 240 2.05 -18.92 -14.82
CA GLN A 240 2.02 -18.45 -16.21
C GLN A 240 3.20 -17.53 -16.54
N CYS A 241 3.78 -16.86 -15.55
CA CYS A 241 5.04 -16.11 -15.65
C CYS A 241 6.29 -16.98 -15.47
N GLU A 242 6.14 -18.31 -15.34
CA GLU A 242 7.24 -19.25 -15.11
C GLU A 242 8.02 -19.03 -13.79
N GLU A 243 7.41 -18.35 -12.83
CA GLU A 243 7.99 -18.07 -11.51
C GLU A 243 7.64 -19.19 -10.51
N TYR A 244 8.20 -20.38 -10.73
CA TYR A 244 7.77 -21.61 -10.04
C TYR A 244 8.08 -21.66 -8.54
N TYR A 245 9.20 -21.08 -8.09
CA TYR A 245 9.60 -21.17 -6.68
C TYR A 245 8.63 -20.44 -5.73
N GLU A 246 8.12 -19.27 -6.12
CA GLU A 246 7.08 -18.58 -5.34
C GLU A 246 5.81 -19.43 -5.21
N VAL A 247 5.44 -20.15 -6.27
CA VAL A 247 4.28 -21.05 -6.27
C VAL A 247 4.49 -22.20 -5.28
N LEU A 248 5.70 -22.79 -5.26
CA LEU A 248 6.04 -23.89 -4.35
C LEU A 248 5.94 -23.44 -2.89
N ASP A 249 6.49 -22.29 -2.55
CA ASP A 249 6.48 -21.75 -1.18
C ASP A 249 5.06 -21.44 -0.71
N HIS A 250 4.30 -20.70 -1.52
CA HIS A 250 2.95 -20.31 -1.18
C HIS A 250 1.98 -21.50 -1.10
N CYS A 251 2.03 -22.43 -2.06
CA CYS A 251 1.16 -23.60 -2.01
C CYS A 251 1.54 -24.54 -0.86
N SER A 252 2.82 -24.68 -0.54
CA SER A 252 3.24 -25.48 0.63
C SER A 252 2.75 -24.84 1.94
N SER A 253 2.83 -23.52 2.07
CA SER A 253 2.29 -22.81 3.22
C SER A 253 0.77 -23.00 3.38
N ILE A 254 0.01 -22.98 2.26
CA ILE A 254 -1.43 -23.29 2.28
C ILE A 254 -1.67 -24.72 2.76
N LEU A 255 -0.96 -25.69 2.18
CA LEU A 255 -1.17 -27.12 2.46
C LEU A 255 -0.76 -27.54 3.86
N ASN A 256 0.17 -26.83 4.50
CA ASN A 256 0.50 -27.02 5.91
C ASN A 256 -0.66 -26.68 6.85
N LYS A 257 -1.61 -25.84 6.41
CA LYS A 257 -2.78 -25.41 7.18
C LYS A 257 -4.08 -26.08 6.70
N TYR A 258 -4.21 -26.27 5.40
CA TYR A 258 -5.41 -26.75 4.72
C TYR A 258 -5.05 -27.91 3.78
N GLU A 259 -4.92 -29.11 4.37
CA GLU A 259 -4.49 -30.33 3.67
C GLU A 259 -5.53 -30.90 2.69
N ASP A 260 -6.72 -30.32 2.62
CA ASP A 260 -7.80 -30.68 1.70
C ASP A 260 -7.87 -29.74 0.48
N ASN A 261 -6.94 -28.78 0.36
CA ASN A 261 -6.96 -27.80 -0.71
C ASN A 261 -6.49 -28.36 -2.06
N VAL A 262 -7.44 -28.89 -2.83
CA VAL A 262 -7.22 -29.49 -4.17
C VAL A 262 -6.47 -28.54 -5.11
N LYS A 263 -6.82 -27.25 -5.11
CA LYS A 263 -6.21 -26.25 -6.00
C LYS A 263 -4.74 -26.00 -5.67
N ALA A 264 -4.37 -26.00 -4.39
CA ALA A 264 -2.99 -25.84 -3.95
C ALA A 264 -2.13 -27.03 -4.39
N TYR A 265 -2.59 -28.28 -4.17
CA TYR A 265 -1.88 -29.46 -4.67
C TYR A 265 -1.71 -29.44 -6.19
N PHE A 266 -2.76 -29.10 -6.94
CA PHE A 266 -2.67 -29.06 -8.39
C PHE A 266 -1.65 -28.03 -8.88
N LYS A 267 -1.64 -26.82 -8.32
CA LYS A 267 -0.68 -25.76 -8.69
C LYS A 267 0.75 -26.11 -8.28
N ARG A 268 0.94 -26.66 -7.08
CA ARG A 268 2.26 -27.10 -6.59
C ARG A 268 2.81 -28.25 -7.41
N GLY A 269 1.98 -29.23 -7.77
CA GLY A 269 2.35 -30.33 -8.66
C GLY A 269 2.82 -29.85 -10.03
N LYS A 270 2.15 -28.85 -10.61
CA LYS A 270 2.60 -28.20 -11.86
C LYS A 270 3.94 -27.49 -11.71
N ALA A 271 4.14 -26.75 -10.62
CA ALA A 271 5.41 -26.08 -10.34
C ALA A 271 6.56 -27.09 -10.15
N HIS A 272 6.34 -28.16 -9.38
CA HIS A 272 7.30 -29.26 -9.21
C HIS A 272 7.66 -29.91 -10.56
N ALA A 273 6.66 -30.19 -11.40
CA ALA A 273 6.89 -30.73 -12.74
C ALA A 273 7.75 -29.80 -13.61
N ALA A 274 7.53 -28.49 -13.51
CA ALA A 274 8.30 -27.50 -14.27
C ALA A 274 9.77 -27.44 -13.85
N VAL A 275 10.06 -27.56 -12.55
CA VAL A 275 11.43 -27.55 -11.97
C VAL A 275 12.06 -28.94 -11.85
N TRP A 276 11.50 -29.97 -12.49
CA TRP A 276 12.01 -31.35 -12.53
C TRP A 276 11.98 -32.13 -11.20
N ASN A 277 11.14 -31.72 -10.25
CA ASN A 277 10.85 -32.48 -9.04
C ASN A 277 9.76 -33.53 -9.32
N VAL A 278 10.13 -34.60 -10.02
CA VAL A 278 9.19 -35.57 -10.60
C VAL A 278 8.38 -36.30 -9.52
N ALA A 279 9.06 -36.77 -8.47
CA ALA A 279 8.43 -37.56 -7.41
C ALA A 279 7.39 -36.74 -6.65
N GLU A 280 7.73 -35.49 -6.32
CA GLU A 280 6.86 -34.54 -5.64
C GLU A 280 5.67 -34.15 -6.52
N ALA A 281 5.90 -33.91 -7.82
CA ALA A 281 4.82 -33.64 -8.76
C ALA A 281 3.82 -34.80 -8.85
N GLN A 282 4.30 -36.03 -8.95
CA GLN A 282 3.45 -37.24 -8.97
C GLN A 282 2.67 -37.41 -7.67
N ALA A 283 3.29 -37.16 -6.51
CA ALA A 283 2.64 -37.22 -5.21
C ALA A 283 1.51 -36.19 -5.09
N ASP A 284 1.77 -34.94 -5.50
CA ASP A 284 0.77 -33.88 -5.51
C ASP A 284 -0.41 -34.22 -6.43
N PHE A 285 -0.14 -34.70 -7.64
CA PHE A 285 -1.19 -35.12 -8.58
C PHE A 285 -1.99 -36.33 -8.08
N ALA A 286 -1.35 -37.29 -7.41
CA ALA A 286 -2.06 -38.40 -6.78
C ALA A 286 -3.01 -37.90 -5.67
N LYS A 287 -2.56 -36.93 -4.86
CA LYS A 287 -3.39 -36.31 -3.83
C LYS A 287 -4.57 -35.51 -4.40
N VAL A 288 -4.38 -34.81 -5.52
CA VAL A 288 -5.48 -34.17 -6.28
C VAL A 288 -6.55 -35.19 -6.64
N LEU A 289 -6.18 -36.35 -7.19
CA LEU A 289 -7.12 -37.39 -7.60
C LEU A 289 -7.80 -38.12 -6.43
N ALA A 290 -7.13 -38.18 -5.29
CA ALA A 290 -7.71 -38.72 -4.06
C ALA A 290 -8.80 -37.79 -3.48
N LEU A 291 -8.58 -36.47 -3.56
CA LEU A 291 -9.54 -35.46 -3.06
C LEU A 291 -10.65 -35.15 -4.06
N ASP A 292 -10.34 -35.08 -5.36
CA ASP A 292 -11.30 -34.81 -6.44
C ASP A 292 -11.01 -35.70 -7.67
N PRO A 293 -11.66 -36.87 -7.75
CA PRO A 293 -11.52 -37.79 -8.89
C PRO A 293 -11.98 -37.20 -10.23
N SER A 294 -12.81 -36.14 -10.24
CA SER A 294 -13.31 -35.53 -11.49
C SER A 294 -12.20 -34.85 -12.30
N LEU A 295 -11.09 -34.49 -11.64
CA LEU A 295 -9.93 -33.86 -12.26
C LEU A 295 -9.02 -34.85 -13.01
N ARG A 296 -9.35 -36.16 -13.02
CA ARG A 296 -8.57 -37.19 -13.72
C ARG A 296 -8.16 -36.83 -15.15
N PRO A 297 -9.04 -36.32 -16.04
CA PRO A 297 -8.62 -35.98 -17.40
C PRO A 297 -7.51 -34.93 -17.46
N VAL A 298 -7.56 -33.93 -16.58
CA VAL A 298 -6.60 -32.82 -16.51
C VAL A 298 -5.28 -33.31 -15.93
N VAL A 299 -5.31 -34.04 -14.81
CA VAL A 299 -4.11 -34.59 -14.17
C VAL A 299 -3.40 -35.59 -15.10
N SER A 300 -4.13 -36.47 -15.77
CA SER A 300 -3.53 -37.40 -16.73
C SER A 300 -2.85 -36.68 -17.91
N LYS A 301 -3.34 -35.51 -18.31
CA LYS A 301 -2.68 -34.69 -19.34
C LYS A 301 -1.34 -34.15 -18.84
N GLU A 302 -1.29 -33.60 -17.63
CA GLU A 302 -0.07 -33.07 -17.02
C GLU A 302 0.98 -34.18 -16.81
N LEU A 303 0.55 -35.35 -16.30
CA LEU A 303 1.43 -36.51 -16.12
C LEU A 303 2.03 -37.03 -17.43
N ARG A 304 1.21 -37.13 -18.50
CA ARG A 304 1.72 -37.51 -19.83
C ARG A 304 2.75 -36.52 -20.36
N SER A 305 2.53 -35.22 -20.12
CA SER A 305 3.49 -34.18 -20.53
C SER A 305 4.81 -34.29 -19.76
N LEU A 306 4.75 -34.62 -18.47
CA LEU A 306 5.93 -34.83 -17.63
C LEU A 306 6.71 -36.07 -18.09
N GLU A 307 6.03 -37.19 -18.33
CA GLU A 307 6.64 -38.43 -18.85
C GLU A 307 7.32 -38.23 -20.21
N ALA A 308 6.69 -37.47 -21.11
CA ALA A 308 7.28 -37.16 -22.42
C ALA A 308 8.60 -36.38 -22.28
N ARG A 309 8.62 -35.34 -21.44
CA ARG A 309 9.83 -34.55 -21.15
C ARG A 309 10.95 -35.38 -20.52
N LEU A 310 10.60 -36.34 -19.66
CA LEU A 310 11.58 -37.24 -19.05
C LEU A 310 12.22 -38.17 -20.08
N ARG A 311 11.41 -38.76 -20.98
CA ARG A 311 11.94 -39.61 -22.05
C ARG A 311 12.87 -38.87 -23.00
N GLU A 312 12.55 -37.62 -23.32
CA GLU A 312 13.39 -36.77 -24.15
C GLU A 312 14.75 -36.52 -23.48
N LYS A 313 14.74 -36.12 -22.20
CA LYS A 313 15.95 -35.93 -21.40
C LYS A 313 16.79 -37.20 -21.28
N ASP A 314 16.16 -38.35 -20.99
CA ASP A 314 16.86 -39.64 -20.89
C ASP A 314 17.50 -40.03 -22.23
N ALA A 315 16.85 -39.71 -23.36
CA ALA A 315 17.40 -39.96 -24.69
C ALA A 315 18.60 -39.05 -24.98
N GLU A 316 18.52 -37.76 -24.63
CA GLU A 316 19.63 -36.80 -24.74
C GLU A 316 20.82 -37.22 -23.88
N ASP A 317 20.59 -37.57 -22.62
CA ASP A 317 21.62 -38.04 -21.71
C ASP A 317 22.28 -39.31 -22.24
N LYS A 318 21.51 -40.26 -22.76
CA LYS A 318 22.05 -41.48 -23.39
C LYS A 318 22.94 -41.20 -24.61
N ILE A 319 22.59 -40.20 -25.42
CA ILE A 319 23.43 -39.76 -26.55
C ILE A 319 24.71 -39.10 -26.03
N ARG A 320 24.60 -38.20 -25.05
CA ARG A 320 25.73 -37.49 -24.44
C ARG A 320 26.72 -38.45 -23.80
N PHE A 321 26.25 -39.43 -23.04
CA PHE A 321 27.10 -40.44 -22.42
C PHE A 321 27.80 -41.32 -23.45
N LYS A 322 27.14 -41.71 -24.54
CA LYS A 322 27.79 -42.46 -25.64
C LYS A 322 28.98 -41.69 -26.25
N GLY A 323 28.87 -40.38 -26.41
CA GLY A 323 29.94 -39.54 -26.95
C GLY A 323 31.17 -39.43 -26.04
N ILE A 324 30.98 -39.55 -24.72
CA ILE A 324 32.06 -39.49 -23.71
C ILE A 324 32.88 -40.79 -23.67
N PHE A 325 32.25 -41.95 -23.91
CA PHE A 325 32.94 -43.25 -23.90
C PHE A 325 33.57 -43.65 -25.26
N SER A 326 33.39 -42.81 -26.29
CA SER A 326 33.95 -43.01 -27.63
C SER A 326 35.16 -42.14 -27.95
N GLN A 327 35.75 -41.46 -26.95
CA GLN A 327 37.02 -40.72 -27.05
C GLN A 327 38.17 -41.47 -26.40
#